data_AF-A0A5N5QS16-F1
#
_entry.id   AF-A0A5N5QS16-F1
#
_cell.length_a   1.000
_cell.length_b   1.000
_cell.length_c   1.000
_cell.angle_alpha   90.00
_cell.angle_beta   90.00
_cell.angle_gamma   90.00
#
_symmetry.space_group_name_H-M   'P 1'
#
loop_
_entity.id
_entity.type
_entity.pdbx_description
1 polymer ?
#
loop_
_entity_poly.entity_id
_entity_poly.type
_entity_poly.pdbx_seq_one_letter_code
_entity_poly.pdbx_strand_id
1 'polypeptide(L)'
;MSGQGARENVFPTRMTLTLTKTRLKGAQTGHSLLAKKRDALTLRFRAILKKVDEAKRQMGRVMQLAAFSMAEVTYTTGDISYLVQKQAKSPTFKVKAKQENVSGVVLPTFEVEQVSGTDFNLTGLSRGGQQIQKTRQTYANAVKTLVELASLQTAFTILDEVIRATNRRVNAIEHVVIPRLENTIAYIVSELDEADREEFFRLKKVQGKKKRDAAIAEAERLALLEAEEKAGTGPPAPEAIVPEGATNLLGDKDEDVIF
;
A
#
# COMPACT_ATOMS: atom_id res chain seq x y z
N MET A 1 16.35 24.69 -16.40
CA MET A 1 15.20 24.06 -17.08
C MET A 1 14.47 23.14 -16.09
N SER A 2 13.65 23.69 -15.20
CA SER A 2 12.95 22.96 -14.11
C SER A 2 11.61 22.34 -14.52
N GLY A 3 11.38 22.12 -15.83
CA GLY A 3 10.05 21.86 -16.38
C GLY A 3 9.80 20.51 -17.06
N GLN A 4 10.77 19.60 -17.13
CA GLN A 4 10.66 18.39 -17.99
C GLN A 4 10.42 17.06 -17.27
N GLY A 5 10.31 17.04 -15.95
CA GLY A 5 9.95 15.84 -15.19
C GLY A 5 8.45 15.77 -14.89
N ALA A 6 7.87 14.56 -14.86
CA ALA A 6 6.56 14.36 -14.27
C ALA A 6 6.60 14.81 -12.80
N ARG A 7 5.94 15.93 -12.49
CA ARG A 7 5.82 16.51 -11.15
C ARG A 7 4.35 16.75 -10.82
N GLU A 8 4.02 16.86 -9.54
CA GLU A 8 2.69 17.29 -9.14
C GLU A 8 2.58 18.82 -9.29
N ASN A 9 1.43 19.29 -9.78
CA ASN A 9 1.17 20.72 -9.90
C ASN A 9 0.69 21.26 -8.55
N VAL A 10 1.63 21.69 -7.71
CA VAL A 10 1.35 22.18 -6.35
C VAL A 10 2.08 23.49 -6.13
N PHE A 11 1.43 24.44 -5.46
CA PHE A 11 2.04 25.73 -5.13
C PHE A 11 3.14 25.55 -4.05
N PRO A 12 4.34 26.11 -4.23
CA PRO A 12 5.46 25.90 -3.32
C PRO A 12 5.26 26.69 -2.01
N THR A 13 4.84 25.98 -0.96
CA THR A 13 4.76 26.50 0.42
C THR A 13 5.45 25.55 1.40
N ARG A 14 5.89 26.06 2.56
CA ARG A 14 6.45 25.22 3.64
C ARG A 14 5.47 24.13 4.09
N MET A 15 4.17 24.42 4.11
CA MET A 15 3.13 23.44 4.44
C MET A 15 3.08 22.31 3.39
N THR A 16 3.09 22.65 2.10
CA THR A 16 3.08 21.66 1.03
C THR A 16 4.35 20.81 1.01
N LEU A 17 5.51 21.37 1.38
CA LEU A 17 6.75 20.61 1.52
C LEU A 17 6.61 19.50 2.57
N THR A 18 6.05 19.82 3.74
CA THR A 18 5.82 18.85 4.82
C THR A 18 4.83 17.76 4.39
N LEU A 19 3.75 18.13 3.69
CA LEU A 19 2.78 17.18 3.16
C LEU A 19 3.43 16.21 2.15
N THR A 20 4.19 16.73 1.19
CA THR A 20 4.83 15.93 0.14
C THR A 20 5.92 15.03 0.70
N LYS A 21 6.71 15.51 1.68
CA LYS A 21 7.68 14.66 2.42
C LYS A 21 7.00 13.53 3.18
N THR A 22 5.86 13.80 3.81
CA THR A 22 5.07 12.77 4.51
C THR A 22 4.52 11.73 3.53
N ARG A 23 4.04 12.17 2.36
CA ARG A 23 3.61 11.28 1.26
C ARG A 23 4.77 10.43 0.74
N LEU A 24 5.96 11.01 0.53
CA LEU A 24 7.15 10.26 0.09
C LEU A 24 7.50 9.16 1.09
N LYS A 25 7.55 9.49 2.38
CA LYS A 25 7.80 8.51 3.44
C LYS A 25 6.73 7.41 3.45
N GLY A 26 5.45 7.77 3.27
CA GLY A 26 4.34 6.83 3.14
C GLY A 26 4.45 5.91 1.91
N ALA A 27 4.90 6.45 0.78
CA ALA A 27 5.13 5.69 -0.45
C ALA A 27 6.29 4.68 -0.27
N GLN A 28 7.39 5.10 0.38
CA GLN A 28 8.54 4.24 0.68
C GLN A 28 8.17 3.10 1.64
N THR A 29 7.44 3.39 2.72
CA THR A 29 6.97 2.35 3.65
C THR A 29 5.97 1.42 2.95
N GLY A 30 5.02 1.97 2.19
CA GLY A 30 4.07 1.21 1.38
C GLY A 30 4.74 0.27 0.38
N HIS A 31 5.78 0.74 -0.31
CA HIS A 31 6.60 -0.08 -1.21
C HIS A 31 7.20 -1.29 -0.46
N SER A 32 7.85 -1.05 0.68
CA SER A 32 8.48 -2.13 1.46
C SER A 32 7.48 -3.18 1.97
N LEU A 33 6.27 -2.75 2.36
CA LEU A 33 5.21 -3.64 2.83
C LEU A 33 4.61 -4.47 1.70
N LEU A 34 4.35 -3.84 0.55
CA LEU A 34 3.81 -4.54 -0.62
C LEU A 34 4.84 -5.50 -1.23
N ALA A 35 6.12 -5.17 -1.21
CA ALA A 35 7.20 -6.07 -1.63
C ALA A 35 7.24 -7.33 -0.74
N LYS A 36 7.20 -7.17 0.60
CA LYS A 36 7.12 -8.31 1.53
C LYS A 36 5.86 -9.16 1.32
N LYS A 37 4.70 -8.52 1.09
CA LYS A 37 3.44 -9.23 0.78
C LYS A 37 3.57 -10.03 -0.52
N ARG A 38 4.11 -9.43 -1.58
CA ARG A 38 4.36 -10.09 -2.87
C ARG A 38 5.22 -11.34 -2.69
N ASP A 39 6.32 -11.23 -1.95
CA ASP A 39 7.27 -12.34 -1.79
C ASP A 39 6.62 -13.50 -1.01
N ALA A 40 5.86 -13.20 0.03
CA ALA A 40 5.08 -14.19 0.78
C ALA A 40 4.02 -14.88 -0.08
N LEU A 41 3.28 -14.12 -0.90
CA LEU A 41 2.29 -14.68 -1.83
C LEU A 41 2.95 -15.56 -2.90
N THR A 42 4.12 -15.16 -3.42
CA THR A 42 4.86 -15.91 -4.44
C THR A 42 5.36 -17.25 -3.89
N LEU A 43 5.80 -17.28 -2.63
CA LEU A 43 6.19 -18.53 -1.96
C LEU A 43 5.00 -19.50 -1.85
N ARG A 44 3.85 -19.01 -1.39
CA ARG A 44 2.62 -19.80 -1.28
C ARG A 44 2.10 -20.25 -2.65
N PHE A 45 2.18 -19.39 -3.66
CA PHE A 45 1.81 -19.69 -5.03
C PHE A 45 2.61 -20.86 -5.59
N ARG A 46 3.93 -20.88 -5.40
CA ARG A 46 4.78 -22.02 -5.80
C ARG A 46 4.42 -23.32 -5.07
N ALA A 47 4.05 -23.24 -3.79
CA ALA A 47 3.60 -24.41 -3.04
C ALA A 47 2.27 -24.97 -3.56
N ILE A 48 1.31 -24.10 -3.90
CA ILE A 48 0.04 -24.49 -4.50
C ILE A 48 0.26 -25.07 -5.91
N LEU A 49 1.15 -24.49 -6.71
CA LEU A 49 1.47 -25.00 -8.04
C LEU A 49 1.95 -26.45 -8.00
N LYS A 50 2.84 -26.80 -7.07
CA LYS A 50 3.27 -28.20 -6.87
C LYS A 50 2.10 -29.12 -6.53
N LYS A 51 1.25 -28.71 -5.59
CA LYS A 51 0.03 -29.47 -5.22
C LYS A 51 -0.93 -29.64 -6.39
N VAL A 52 -1.08 -28.63 -7.24
CA VAL A 52 -1.94 -28.70 -8.44
C VAL A 52 -1.40 -29.72 -9.44
N ASP A 53 -0.08 -29.75 -9.70
CA ASP A 53 0.51 -30.76 -10.61
C ASP A 53 0.33 -32.18 -10.04
N GLU A 54 0.63 -32.37 -8.76
CA GLU A 54 0.42 -33.66 -8.06
C GLU A 54 -1.04 -34.12 -8.14
N ALA A 55 -1.99 -33.24 -7.79
CA ALA A 55 -3.42 -33.52 -7.84
C ALA A 55 -3.91 -33.79 -9.27
N LYS A 56 -3.39 -33.08 -10.28
CA LYS A 56 -3.75 -33.31 -11.69
C LYS A 56 -3.27 -34.68 -12.19
N ARG A 57 -2.06 -35.10 -11.81
CA ARG A 57 -1.55 -36.45 -12.12
C ARG A 57 -2.36 -37.53 -11.41
N GLN A 58 -2.73 -37.31 -10.15
CA GLN A 58 -3.58 -38.23 -9.40
C GLN A 58 -4.97 -38.34 -10.02
N MET A 59 -5.61 -37.21 -10.36
CA MET A 59 -6.90 -37.17 -11.05
C MET A 59 -6.86 -37.96 -12.36
N GLY A 60 -5.80 -37.82 -13.17
CA GLY A 60 -5.63 -38.58 -14.41
C GLY A 60 -5.70 -40.10 -14.17
N ARG A 61 -5.00 -40.60 -13.14
CA ARG A 61 -5.02 -42.02 -12.77
C ARG A 61 -6.39 -42.48 -12.27
N VAL A 62 -7.02 -41.70 -11.38
CA VAL A 62 -8.33 -42.04 -10.81
C VAL A 62 -9.42 -42.04 -11.89
N MET A 63 -9.37 -41.08 -12.82
CA MET A 63 -10.31 -41.01 -13.94
C MET A 63 -10.12 -42.16 -14.93
N GLN A 64 -8.87 -42.56 -15.20
CA GLN A 64 -8.58 -43.73 -16.02
C GLN A 64 -9.15 -45.02 -15.40
N LEU A 65 -8.98 -45.20 -14.08
CA LEU A 65 -9.57 -46.33 -13.35
C LEU A 65 -11.10 -46.32 -13.37
N ALA A 66 -11.71 -45.14 -13.22
CA ALA A 66 -13.15 -44.97 -13.29
C ALA A 66 -13.69 -45.31 -14.69
N ALA A 67 -13.03 -44.83 -15.76
CA ALA A 67 -13.38 -45.17 -17.14
C ALA A 67 -13.26 -46.67 -17.42
N PHE A 68 -12.22 -47.32 -16.90
CA PHE A 68 -12.08 -48.78 -17.01
C PHE A 68 -13.19 -49.53 -16.26
N SER A 69 -13.54 -49.08 -15.05
CA SER A 69 -14.65 -49.65 -14.28
C SER A 69 -15.98 -49.53 -15.02
N MET A 70 -16.21 -48.41 -15.73
CA MET A 70 -17.39 -48.23 -16.58
C MET A 70 -17.40 -49.22 -17.75
N ALA A 71 -16.25 -49.47 -18.39
CA ALA A 71 -16.14 -50.46 -19.46
C ALA A 71 -16.47 -51.88 -18.95
N GLU A 72 -16.02 -52.25 -17.75
CA GLU A 72 -16.39 -53.52 -17.09
C GLU A 72 -17.92 -53.64 -16.90
N VAL A 73 -18.58 -52.55 -16.51
CA VAL A 73 -20.05 -52.50 -16.39
C VAL A 73 -20.72 -52.66 -17.75
N THR A 74 -20.31 -51.91 -18.77
CA THR A 74 -20.91 -52.00 -20.11
C THR A 74 -20.77 -53.40 -20.70
N TYR A 75 -19.65 -54.08 -20.46
CA TYR A 75 -19.46 -55.46 -20.89
C TYR A 75 -20.39 -56.45 -20.18
N THR A 76 -20.61 -56.29 -18.87
CA THR A 76 -21.39 -57.24 -18.05
C THR A 76 -22.89 -57.01 -18.11
N THR A 77 -23.34 -55.76 -18.16
CA THR A 77 -24.77 -55.40 -18.06
C THR A 77 -25.35 -54.80 -19.33
N GLY A 78 -24.51 -54.49 -20.33
CA GLY A 78 -24.93 -53.76 -21.53
C GLY A 78 -25.09 -52.25 -21.25
N ASP A 79 -25.90 -51.57 -22.07
CA ASP A 79 -26.14 -50.13 -21.91
C ASP A 79 -27.03 -49.82 -20.70
N ILE A 80 -26.47 -49.12 -19.71
CA ILE A 80 -27.14 -48.70 -18.48
C ILE A 80 -27.50 -47.20 -18.48
N SER A 81 -27.16 -46.48 -19.54
CA SER A 81 -27.23 -45.00 -19.57
C SER A 81 -28.66 -44.49 -19.36
N TYR A 82 -29.63 -45.10 -20.03
CA TYR A 82 -31.05 -44.72 -19.91
C TYR A 82 -31.59 -44.92 -18.47
N LEU A 83 -31.22 -46.02 -17.81
CA LEU A 83 -31.65 -46.31 -16.45
C LEU A 83 -31.07 -45.31 -15.45
N VAL A 84 -29.80 -44.96 -15.62
CA VAL A 84 -29.12 -43.98 -14.76
C VAL A 84 -29.75 -42.60 -14.88
N GLN A 85 -30.01 -42.14 -16.11
CA GLN A 85 -30.63 -40.84 -16.36
C GLN A 85 -32.05 -40.75 -15.79
N LYS A 86 -32.85 -41.81 -15.94
CA LYS A 86 -34.22 -41.86 -15.40
C LYS A 86 -34.25 -41.83 -13.86
N GLN A 87 -33.24 -42.40 -13.21
CA GLN A 87 -33.16 -42.46 -11.74
C GLN A 87 -32.56 -41.19 -11.11
N ALA A 88 -31.86 -40.36 -11.88
CA ALA A 88 -31.22 -39.14 -11.41
C ALA A 88 -32.24 -38.02 -11.12
N LYS A 89 -32.90 -38.07 -9.95
CA LYS A 89 -33.87 -37.04 -9.52
C LYS A 89 -33.27 -36.00 -8.57
N SER A 90 -32.41 -36.41 -7.64
CA SER A 90 -31.78 -35.53 -6.66
C SER A 90 -30.26 -35.76 -6.59
N PRO A 91 -29.46 -34.69 -6.37
CA PRO A 91 -28.01 -34.84 -6.31
C PRO A 91 -27.58 -35.47 -4.98
N THR A 92 -26.91 -36.62 -5.06
CA THR A 92 -26.28 -37.28 -3.91
C THR A 92 -24.99 -36.56 -3.47
N PHE A 93 -24.32 -35.88 -4.39
CA PHE A 93 -23.11 -35.10 -4.13
C PHE A 93 -23.43 -33.61 -4.24
N LYS A 94 -23.24 -32.88 -3.14
CA LYS A 94 -23.34 -31.42 -3.09
C LYS A 94 -21.97 -30.84 -2.78
N VAL A 95 -21.72 -29.63 -3.25
CA VAL A 95 -20.48 -28.90 -2.97
C VAL A 95 -20.82 -27.69 -2.13
N LYS A 96 -20.15 -27.54 -0.99
CA LYS A 96 -20.24 -26.37 -0.13
C LYS A 96 -19.02 -25.48 -0.37
N ALA A 97 -19.26 -24.20 -0.62
CA ALA A 97 -18.21 -23.21 -0.71
C ALA A 97 -17.87 -22.69 0.69
N LYS A 98 -16.58 -22.65 0.99
CA LYS A 98 -15.99 -22.10 2.20
C LYS A 98 -14.94 -21.06 1.79
N GLN A 99 -14.60 -20.17 2.71
CA GLN A 99 -13.58 -19.16 2.46
C GLN A 99 -12.40 -19.44 3.39
N GLU A 100 -11.19 -19.46 2.81
CA GLU A 100 -9.94 -19.58 3.54
C GLU A 100 -9.09 -18.33 3.30
N ASN A 101 -8.51 -17.77 4.35
CA ASN A 101 -7.63 -16.60 4.21
C ASN A 101 -6.17 -17.04 4.14
N VAL A 102 -5.52 -16.77 3.01
CA VAL A 102 -4.10 -17.03 2.80
C VAL A 102 -3.36 -15.71 2.61
N SER A 103 -2.56 -15.32 3.62
CA SER A 103 -1.70 -14.13 3.57
C SER A 103 -2.45 -12.82 3.20
N GLY A 104 -3.70 -12.68 3.67
CA GLY A 104 -4.53 -11.50 3.44
C GLY A 104 -5.23 -11.50 2.09
N VAL A 105 -5.41 -12.68 1.47
CA VAL A 105 -6.24 -12.92 0.29
C VAL A 105 -7.26 -13.99 0.65
N VAL A 106 -8.54 -13.69 0.45
CA VAL A 106 -9.64 -14.63 0.69
C VAL A 106 -9.78 -15.52 -0.54
N LEU A 107 -9.54 -16.82 -0.36
CA LEU A 107 -9.61 -17.83 -1.40
C LEU A 107 -10.84 -18.72 -1.16
N PRO A 108 -11.65 -19.02 -2.18
CA PRO A 108 -12.72 -19.98 -2.05
C PRO A 108 -12.15 -21.40 -1.99
N THR A 109 -12.65 -22.18 -1.04
CA THR A 109 -12.39 -23.62 -0.91
C THR A 109 -13.69 -24.40 -1.06
N PHE A 110 -13.62 -25.56 -1.69
CA PHE A 110 -14.80 -26.40 -1.94
C PHE A 110 -14.72 -27.69 -1.11
N GLU A 111 -15.76 -27.94 -0.32
CA GLU A 111 -15.92 -29.17 0.46
C GLU A 111 -17.05 -30.02 -0.12
N VAL A 112 -16.85 -31.34 -0.22
CA VAL A 112 -17.85 -32.27 -0.73
C VAL A 112 -18.76 -32.73 0.40
N GLU A 113 -20.06 -32.50 0.27
CA GLU A 113 -21.09 -33.02 1.15
C GLU A 113 -21.81 -34.18 0.45
N GLN A 114 -21.69 -35.38 1.02
CA GLN A 114 -22.46 -36.54 0.57
C GLN A 114 -23.79 -36.57 1.32
N VAL A 115 -24.88 -36.38 0.58
CA VAL A 115 -26.22 -36.61 1.10
C VAL A 115 -26.52 -38.09 0.91
N SER A 116 -26.77 -38.82 2.01
CA SER A 116 -27.13 -40.24 1.95
C SER A 116 -28.47 -40.41 1.24
N GLY A 117 -28.40 -40.76 -0.04
CA GLY A 117 -29.55 -41.11 -0.88
C GLY A 117 -29.53 -42.60 -1.24
N THR A 118 -30.59 -43.31 -0.90
CA THR A 118 -30.81 -44.75 -1.12
C THR A 118 -31.29 -45.08 -2.54
N ASP A 119 -31.54 -44.06 -3.37
CA ASP A 119 -32.33 -44.17 -4.60
C ASP A 119 -31.73 -45.10 -5.67
N PHE A 120 -30.43 -45.39 -5.63
CA PHE A 120 -29.76 -46.18 -6.68
C PHE A 120 -29.63 -47.68 -6.37
N ASN A 121 -30.07 -48.14 -5.19
CA ASN A 121 -29.85 -49.52 -4.73
C ASN A 121 -30.61 -50.59 -5.53
N LEU A 122 -31.59 -50.22 -6.35
CA LEU A 122 -32.37 -51.15 -7.18
C LEU A 122 -31.83 -51.32 -8.61
N THR A 123 -30.75 -50.62 -8.98
CA THR A 123 -30.15 -50.75 -10.32
C THR A 123 -29.21 -51.95 -10.39
N GLY A 124 -29.37 -52.82 -11.40
CA GLY A 124 -28.49 -53.99 -11.58
C GLY A 124 -28.88 -55.25 -10.79
N LEU A 125 -30.12 -55.34 -10.28
CA LEU A 125 -30.62 -56.52 -9.55
C LEU A 125 -30.63 -57.82 -10.39
N SER A 126 -30.73 -57.74 -11.72
CA SER A 126 -30.77 -58.94 -12.58
C SER A 126 -29.40 -59.38 -13.09
N ARG A 127 -28.49 -58.44 -13.39
CA ARG A 127 -27.13 -58.70 -13.90
C ARG A 127 -26.16 -57.62 -13.42
N GLY A 128 -24.99 -58.03 -12.91
CA GLY A 128 -23.84 -57.14 -12.68
C GLY A 128 -23.97 -56.05 -11.60
N GLY A 129 -24.93 -56.15 -10.67
CA GLY A 129 -25.13 -55.13 -9.61
C GLY A 129 -23.88 -54.83 -8.76
N GLN A 130 -23.06 -55.84 -8.45
CA GLN A 130 -21.78 -55.63 -7.73
C GLN A 130 -20.80 -54.75 -8.53
N GLN A 131 -20.75 -54.95 -9.85
CA GLN A 131 -19.87 -54.20 -10.74
C GLN A 131 -20.34 -52.74 -10.91
N ILE A 132 -21.66 -52.52 -10.93
CA ILE A 132 -22.27 -51.18 -10.90
C ILE A 132 -21.94 -50.47 -9.58
N GLN A 133 -22.04 -51.16 -8.44
CA GLN A 133 -21.74 -50.59 -7.13
C GLN A 133 -20.26 -50.23 -6.99
N LYS A 134 -19.35 -51.10 -7.45
CA LYS A 134 -17.91 -50.83 -7.51
C LYS A 134 -17.62 -49.60 -8.37
N THR A 135 -18.25 -49.51 -9.55
CA THR A 135 -18.10 -48.36 -10.46
C THR A 135 -18.63 -47.08 -9.85
N ARG A 136 -19.77 -47.13 -9.14
CA ARG A 136 -20.29 -45.97 -8.39
C ARG A 136 -19.30 -45.48 -7.35
N GLN A 137 -18.65 -46.39 -6.61
CA GLN A 137 -17.63 -46.04 -5.62
C GLN A 137 -16.37 -45.45 -6.26
N THR A 138 -15.90 -45.98 -7.39
CA THR A 138 -14.73 -45.42 -8.09
C THR A 138 -15.03 -44.02 -8.66
N TYR A 139 -16.20 -43.81 -9.25
CA TYR A 139 -16.64 -42.47 -9.68
C TYR A 139 -16.88 -41.51 -8.53
N ALA A 140 -17.43 -41.98 -7.39
CA ALA A 140 -17.57 -41.17 -6.19
C ALA A 140 -16.22 -40.63 -5.70
N ASN A 141 -15.18 -41.46 -5.71
CA ASN A 141 -13.83 -41.05 -5.36
C ASN A 141 -13.22 -40.12 -6.41
N ALA A 142 -13.48 -40.36 -7.70
CA ALA A 142 -13.05 -39.48 -8.79
C ALA A 142 -13.64 -38.06 -8.64
N VAL A 143 -14.94 -37.95 -8.36
CA VAL A 143 -15.61 -36.66 -8.14
C VAL A 143 -15.03 -35.93 -6.93
N LYS A 144 -14.74 -36.63 -5.82
CA LYS A 144 -14.06 -36.02 -4.66
C LYS A 144 -12.71 -35.41 -5.06
N THR A 145 -11.87 -36.15 -5.77
CA THR A 145 -10.57 -35.65 -6.24
C THR A 145 -10.70 -34.49 -7.24
N LEU A 146 -11.76 -34.48 -8.06
CA LEU A 146 -12.04 -33.39 -8.99
C LEU A 146 -12.43 -32.10 -8.25
N VAL A 147 -13.25 -32.19 -7.20
CA VAL A 147 -13.64 -31.02 -6.40
C VAL A 147 -12.43 -30.44 -5.66
N GLU A 148 -11.56 -31.29 -5.11
CA GLU A 148 -10.30 -30.84 -4.51
C GLU A 148 -9.39 -30.14 -5.52
N LEU A 149 -9.24 -30.72 -6.73
CA LEU A 149 -8.46 -30.09 -7.80
C LEU A 149 -9.08 -28.76 -8.24
N ALA A 150 -10.40 -28.69 -8.40
CA ALA A 150 -11.11 -27.46 -8.76
C ALA A 150 -10.94 -26.36 -7.70
N SER A 151 -10.93 -26.74 -6.42
CA SER A 151 -10.62 -25.82 -5.32
C SER A 151 -9.22 -25.23 -5.45
N LEU A 152 -8.22 -26.09 -5.69
CA LEU A 152 -6.83 -25.64 -5.86
C LEU A 152 -6.64 -24.78 -7.12
N GLN A 153 -7.29 -25.14 -8.22
CA GLN A 153 -7.24 -24.38 -9.47
C GLN A 153 -7.89 -23.00 -9.35
N THR A 154 -9.06 -22.92 -8.70
CA THR A 154 -9.75 -21.64 -8.47
C THR A 154 -8.94 -20.75 -7.54
N ALA A 155 -8.38 -21.32 -6.48
CA ALA A 155 -7.46 -20.60 -5.60
C ALA A 155 -6.21 -20.11 -6.35
N PHE A 156 -5.67 -20.93 -7.25
CA PHE A 156 -4.49 -20.59 -8.06
C PHE A 156 -4.74 -19.40 -9.00
N THR A 157 -5.87 -19.38 -9.73
CA THR A 157 -6.19 -18.29 -10.66
C THR A 157 -6.40 -16.96 -9.94
N ILE A 158 -7.13 -16.96 -8.81
CA ILE A 158 -7.35 -15.77 -7.99
C ILE A 158 -6.03 -15.28 -7.39
N LEU A 159 -5.21 -16.18 -6.86
CA LEU A 159 -3.93 -15.82 -6.25
C LEU A 159 -2.97 -15.21 -7.28
N ASP A 160 -2.92 -15.76 -8.50
CA ASP A 160 -2.11 -15.23 -9.60
C ASP A 160 -2.53 -13.80 -10.00
N GLU A 161 -3.83 -13.55 -10.11
CA GLU A 161 -4.35 -12.21 -10.41
C GLU A 161 -3.95 -11.20 -9.33
N VAL A 162 -4.05 -11.58 -8.05
CA VAL A 162 -3.65 -10.73 -6.92
C VAL A 162 -2.14 -10.48 -6.91
N ILE A 163 -1.31 -11.48 -7.24
CA ILE A 163 0.15 -11.30 -7.37
C ILE A 163 0.46 -10.33 -8.51
N ARG A 164 -0.16 -10.49 -9.68
CA ARG A 164 0.01 -9.58 -10.82
C ARG A 164 -0.43 -8.15 -10.48
N ALA A 165 -1.55 -7.98 -9.76
CA ALA A 165 -1.99 -6.67 -9.28
C ALA A 165 -1.00 -6.06 -8.27
N THR A 166 -0.47 -6.85 -7.35
CA THR A 166 0.51 -6.41 -6.35
C THR A 166 1.83 -6.00 -7.02
N ASN A 167 2.33 -6.78 -7.99
CA ASN A 167 3.52 -6.45 -8.78
C ASN A 167 3.37 -5.13 -9.52
N ARG A 168 2.24 -4.93 -10.19
CA ARG A 168 1.96 -3.66 -10.88
C ARG A 168 1.97 -2.48 -9.91
N ARG A 169 1.40 -2.63 -8.71
CA ARG A 169 1.41 -1.58 -7.67
C ARG A 169 2.80 -1.28 -7.15
N VAL A 170 3.60 -2.30 -6.87
CA VAL A 170 5.00 -2.14 -6.43
C VAL A 170 5.80 -1.36 -7.49
N ASN A 171 5.73 -1.81 -8.75
CA ASN A 171 6.46 -1.16 -9.85
C ASN A 171 5.97 0.27 -10.12
N ALA A 172 4.66 0.53 -9.99
CA ALA A 172 4.13 1.88 -10.12
C ALA A 172 4.64 2.81 -9.01
N ILE A 173 4.77 2.30 -7.78
CA ILE A 173 5.31 3.10 -6.68
C ILE A 173 6.80 3.38 -6.91
N GLU A 174 7.57 2.36 -7.29
CA GLU A 174 9.02 2.46 -7.48
C GLU A 174 9.41 3.37 -8.65
N HIS A 175 8.78 3.22 -9.82
CA HIS A 175 9.21 3.92 -11.03
C HIS A 175 8.37 5.15 -11.40
N VAL A 176 7.18 5.32 -10.81
CA VAL A 176 6.31 6.46 -11.13
C VAL A 176 6.09 7.34 -9.90
N VAL A 177 5.62 6.80 -8.78
CA VAL A 177 5.21 7.65 -7.64
C VAL A 177 6.40 8.24 -6.90
N ILE A 178 7.39 7.43 -6.52
CA ILE A 178 8.57 7.89 -5.77
C ILE A 178 9.34 8.97 -6.56
N PRO A 179 9.73 8.75 -7.83
CA PRO A 179 10.46 9.76 -8.60
C PRO A 179 9.66 11.05 -8.80
N ARG A 180 8.33 10.95 -8.99
CA ARG A 180 7.45 12.14 -9.11
C ARG A 180 7.42 12.97 -7.83
N LEU A 181 7.35 12.32 -6.67
CA LEU A 181 7.36 12.99 -5.37
C LEU A 181 8.72 13.62 -5.09
N GLU A 182 9.83 12.93 -5.40
CA GLU A 182 11.19 13.46 -5.24
C GLU A 182 11.42 14.71 -6.11
N ASN A 183 11.01 14.67 -7.39
CA ASN A 183 11.08 15.82 -8.29
C ASN A 183 10.23 17.00 -7.78
N THR A 184 9.05 16.71 -7.21
CA THR A 184 8.17 17.73 -6.65
C THR A 184 8.79 18.37 -5.39
N ILE A 185 9.44 17.57 -4.53
CA ILE A 185 10.16 18.07 -3.36
C ILE A 185 11.33 18.95 -3.78
N ALA A 186 12.13 18.52 -4.77
CA ALA A 186 13.25 19.30 -5.28
C ALA A 186 12.79 20.67 -5.81
N TYR A 187 11.68 20.70 -6.55
CA TYR A 187 11.06 21.95 -7.03
C TYR A 187 10.60 22.86 -5.88
N ILE A 188 9.86 22.33 -4.90
CA ILE A 188 9.36 23.14 -3.77
C ILE A 188 10.54 23.71 -2.97
N VAL A 189 11.60 22.93 -2.74
CA VAL A 189 12.80 23.40 -2.04
C VAL A 189 13.48 24.51 -2.84
N SER A 190 13.67 24.36 -4.16
CA SER A 190 14.30 25.41 -4.97
C SER A 190 13.51 26.72 -4.98
N GLU A 191 12.18 26.66 -5.00
CA GLU A 191 11.33 27.86 -4.97
C GLU A 191 11.30 28.53 -3.59
N LEU A 192 11.29 27.73 -2.51
CA LEU A 192 11.37 28.26 -1.15
C LEU A 192 12.74 28.92 -0.88
N ASP A 193 13.82 28.32 -1.35
CA ASP A 193 15.17 28.88 -1.19
C ASP A 193 15.31 30.21 -1.96
N GLU A 194 14.69 30.34 -3.13
CA GLU A 194 14.70 31.59 -3.89
C GLU A 194 13.82 32.67 -3.22
N ALA A 195 12.64 32.29 -2.68
CA ALA A 195 11.81 33.21 -1.91
C ALA A 195 12.52 33.71 -0.62
N ASP A 196 13.18 32.80 0.12
CA ASP A 196 13.97 33.14 1.31
C ASP A 196 15.17 34.03 0.93
N ARG A 197 15.79 33.80 -0.23
CA ARG A 197 16.86 34.65 -0.78
C ARG A 197 16.36 36.05 -1.10
N GLU A 198 15.22 36.20 -1.78
CA GLU A 198 14.62 37.50 -2.07
C GLU A 198 14.26 38.29 -0.81
N GLU A 199 13.72 37.61 0.21
CA GLU A 199 13.45 38.22 1.52
C GLU A 199 14.73 38.67 2.23
N PHE A 200 15.78 37.84 2.20
CA PHE A 200 17.09 38.21 2.75
C PHE A 200 17.68 39.46 2.07
N PHE A 201 17.59 39.55 0.73
CA PHE A 201 18.04 40.75 0.01
C PHE A 201 17.24 42.00 0.39
N ARG A 202 15.91 41.89 0.55
CA ARG A 202 15.06 42.99 1.01
C ARG A 202 15.47 43.47 2.41
N LEU A 203 15.64 42.56 3.36
CA LEU A 203 16.08 42.88 4.72
C LEU A 203 17.47 43.54 4.73
N LYS A 204 18.41 43.04 3.93
CA LYS A 204 19.75 43.61 3.80
C LYS A 204 19.72 45.05 3.26
N LYS A 205 18.85 45.35 2.29
CA LYS A 205 18.66 46.73 1.79
C LYS A 205 18.05 47.65 2.83
N VAL A 206 17.06 47.19 3.61
CA VAL A 206 16.43 47.97 4.68
C VAL A 206 17.44 48.27 5.81
N GLN A 207 18.20 47.26 6.25
CA GLN A 207 19.26 47.48 7.23
C GLN A 207 20.35 48.42 6.71
N GLY A 208 20.71 48.30 5.42
CA GLY A 208 21.65 49.22 4.78
C GLY A 208 21.15 50.67 4.76
N LYS A 209 19.86 50.90 4.51
CA LYS A 209 19.24 52.24 4.63
C LYS A 209 19.27 52.73 6.07
N LYS A 210 18.78 51.95 7.04
CA LYS A 210 18.79 52.32 8.46
C LYS A 210 20.18 52.67 8.98
N LYS A 211 21.22 51.93 8.60
CA LYS A 211 22.61 52.23 8.98
C LYS A 211 23.12 53.53 8.35
N ARG A 212 22.75 53.84 7.10
CA ARG A 212 23.07 55.11 6.46
C ARG A 212 22.36 56.28 7.14
N ASP A 213 21.07 56.12 7.41
CA ASP A 213 20.26 57.14 8.08
C ASP A 213 20.80 57.41 9.50
N ALA A 214 21.20 56.35 10.22
CA ALA A 214 21.85 56.47 11.54
C ALA A 214 23.21 57.18 11.46
N ALA A 215 24.06 56.85 10.48
CA ALA A 215 25.35 57.52 10.30
C ALA A 215 25.20 59.01 9.92
N ILE A 216 24.17 59.36 9.14
CA ILE A 216 23.84 60.75 8.82
C ILE A 216 23.39 61.49 10.10
N ALA A 217 22.49 60.89 10.88
CA ALA A 217 22.01 61.48 12.14
C ALA A 217 23.12 61.64 13.19
N GLU A 218 24.07 60.69 13.27
CA GLU A 218 25.25 60.81 14.14
C GLU A 218 26.19 61.93 13.67
N ALA A 219 26.41 62.05 12.35
CA ALA A 219 27.21 63.15 11.80
C ALA A 219 26.56 64.52 12.04
N GLU A 220 25.23 64.63 11.91
CA GLU A 220 24.48 65.85 12.23
C GLU A 220 24.55 66.20 13.72
N ARG A 221 24.47 65.20 14.61
CA ARG A 221 24.63 65.40 16.07
C ARG A 221 26.04 65.85 16.43
N LEU A 222 27.07 65.25 15.85
CA LEU A 222 28.46 65.66 16.05
C LEU A 222 28.71 67.07 15.52
N ALA A 223 28.15 67.43 14.37
CA ALA A 223 28.26 68.78 13.81
C ALA A 223 27.55 69.84 14.67
N LEU A 224 26.42 69.50 15.30
CA LEU A 224 25.74 70.37 16.27
C LEU A 224 26.60 70.58 17.53
N LEU A 225 27.20 69.52 18.06
CA LEU A 225 28.10 69.60 19.23
C LEU A 225 29.37 70.43 18.92
N GLU A 226 29.98 70.25 17.75
CA GLU A 226 31.12 71.08 17.31
C GLU A 226 30.74 72.54 17.05
N ALA A 227 29.49 72.81 16.62
CA ALA A 227 28.98 74.16 16.48
C ALA A 227 28.73 74.83 17.85
N GLU A 228 28.28 74.07 18.84
CA GLU A 228 28.17 74.53 20.23
C GLU A 228 29.56 74.80 20.86
N GLU A 229 30.56 73.97 20.58
CA GLU A 229 31.95 74.20 21.02
C GLU A 229 32.61 75.42 20.36
N LYS A 230 32.31 75.70 19.08
CA LYS A 230 32.83 76.88 18.35
C LYS A 230 32.09 78.19 18.66
N ALA A 231 30.90 78.12 19.27
CA ALA A 231 30.11 79.31 19.65
C ALA A 231 30.55 79.98 20.96
N GLY A 232 31.49 79.40 21.72
CA GLY A 232 32.18 80.11 22.80
C GLY A 232 31.28 80.65 23.92
N THR A 233 30.44 79.80 24.51
CA THR A 233 29.86 80.07 25.84
C THR A 233 30.48 79.11 26.85
N GLY A 234 31.29 79.65 27.77
CA GLY A 234 31.77 78.91 28.95
C GLY A 234 30.59 78.40 29.80
N PRO A 235 30.82 77.40 30.66
CA PRO A 235 29.74 76.71 31.36
C PRO A 235 29.02 77.66 32.31
N PRO A 236 27.67 77.72 32.33
CA PRO A 236 26.99 78.15 33.53
C PRO A 236 27.08 77.00 34.55
N ALA A 237 27.48 77.35 35.78
CA ALA A 237 27.39 76.48 36.95
C ALA A 237 25.92 76.04 37.18
N PRO A 238 25.68 74.91 37.87
CA PRO A 238 24.40 74.21 37.83
C PRO A 238 23.36 74.91 38.70
N GLU A 239 22.22 75.29 38.10
CA GLU A 239 21.00 75.56 38.86
C GLU A 239 20.07 74.36 38.75
N ALA A 240 19.75 73.81 39.92
CA ALA A 240 18.90 72.66 40.12
C ALA A 240 17.45 72.97 39.73
N ILE A 241 16.89 72.17 38.82
CA ILE A 241 15.44 71.93 38.75
C ILE A 241 15.23 70.45 38.48
N VAL A 242 14.73 69.75 39.51
CA VAL A 242 14.17 68.40 39.42
C VAL A 242 12.82 68.49 38.71
N PRO A 243 12.52 67.57 37.78
CA PRO A 243 11.30 66.79 38.00
C PRO A 243 11.51 65.29 37.82
N GLU A 244 10.65 64.57 38.51
CA GLU A 244 10.64 63.14 38.79
C GLU A 244 10.46 62.24 37.56
N GLY A 245 10.95 61.00 37.69
CA GLY A 245 10.29 59.84 37.07
C GLY A 245 10.98 59.22 35.86
N ALA A 246 12.16 58.62 36.06
CA ALA A 246 12.64 57.55 35.18
C ALA A 246 13.16 56.39 36.04
N THR A 247 12.32 55.38 36.21
CA THR A 247 12.69 54.09 36.75
C THR A 247 13.66 53.40 35.80
N ASN A 248 14.83 53.04 36.32
CA ASN A 248 15.79 52.17 35.65
C ASN A 248 15.14 50.80 35.36
N LEU A 249 15.03 50.42 34.09
CA LEU A 249 14.54 49.12 33.61
C LEU A 249 15.62 48.40 32.77
N LEU A 250 16.88 48.46 33.19
CA LEU A 250 17.92 47.56 32.69
C LEU A 250 18.74 47.04 33.87
N GLY A 251 18.28 45.93 34.41
CA GLY A 251 18.97 45.18 35.44
C GLY A 251 18.04 44.18 36.08
N ASP A 252 17.69 43.12 35.36
CA ASP A 252 17.73 41.80 35.97
C ASP A 252 17.99 40.71 34.93
N LYS A 253 18.91 39.84 35.32
CA LYS A 253 19.25 38.59 34.66
C LYS A 253 18.18 37.60 35.05
N ASP A 254 17.43 37.09 34.08
CA ASP A 254 16.75 35.81 34.24
C ASP A 254 17.47 34.78 33.37
N GLU A 255 18.37 34.04 34.03
CA GLU A 255 18.59 32.65 33.71
C GLU A 255 17.27 31.92 33.96
N ASP A 256 16.58 31.49 32.91
CA ASP A 256 15.62 30.40 33.07
C ASP A 256 15.85 29.32 32.01
N VAL A 257 16.22 28.18 32.58
CA VAL A 257 16.37 26.86 32.01
C VAL A 257 14.99 26.36 31.60
N ILE A 258 14.85 25.91 30.35
CA ILE A 258 13.72 25.09 29.93
C ILE A 258 14.23 23.66 29.69
N PHE A 259 13.77 22.74 30.53
CA PHE A 259 13.58 21.33 30.17
C PHE A 259 12.26 21.18 29.40
#